data_AF-A0A444JGP2-F1
#
_entry.id   AF-A0A444JGP2-F1
#
_cell.length_a   1.000
_cell.length_b   1.000
_cell.length_c   1.000
_cell.angle_alpha   90.00
_cell.angle_beta   90.00
_cell.angle_gamma   90.00
#
_symmetry.space_group_name_H-M   'P 1'
#
loop_
_entity.id
_entity.type
_entity.pdbx_description
1 polymer ?
#
loop_
_entity_poly.entity_id
_entity_poly.type
_entity_poly.pdbx_seq_one_letter_code
_entity_poly.pdbx_strand_id
1 'polypeptide(L)'
;PNDSFVPDYLYYNLDIRYSELRKLSTGDGGRGGLNLTLIRAVEIPFPPTIDEQRQIVHIFNDMDKEIEKLKTQRTKYQQLKTGMMQELLTGKKRLV
;
A
#
# COMPACT_ATOMS: atom_id res chain seq x y z
N PRO A 1 -1.35 -22.84 0.55
CA PRO A 1 -1.26 -22.25 -0.82
C PRO A 1 -1.61 -23.34 -1.85
N ASN A 2 -2.58 -23.09 -2.71
CA ASN A 2 -2.83 -23.95 -3.87
C ASN A 2 -2.43 -23.18 -5.13
N ASP A 3 -2.02 -23.88 -6.18
CA ASP A 3 -1.56 -23.25 -7.43
C ASP A 3 -2.72 -22.71 -8.29
N SER A 4 -3.92 -22.60 -7.71
CA SER A 4 -5.13 -22.21 -8.44
C SER A 4 -5.36 -20.70 -8.49
N PHE A 5 -4.59 -19.89 -7.76
CA PHE A 5 -4.67 -18.42 -7.81
C PHE A 5 -3.39 -17.75 -7.31
N VAL A 6 -3.25 -16.45 -7.61
CA VAL A 6 -2.15 -15.60 -7.11
C VAL A 6 -2.59 -14.94 -5.79
N PRO A 7 -1.99 -15.26 -4.63
CA PRO A 7 -2.43 -14.70 -3.34
C PRO A 7 -2.36 -13.17 -3.28
N ASP A 8 -1.34 -12.59 -3.89
CA ASP A 8 -1.15 -11.14 -3.93
C ASP A 8 -2.28 -10.42 -4.66
N TYR A 9 -2.95 -11.09 -5.62
CA TYR A 9 -4.12 -10.53 -6.29
C TYR A 9 -5.26 -10.31 -5.29
N LEU A 10 -5.53 -11.32 -4.45
CA LEU A 10 -6.54 -11.19 -3.39
C LEU A 10 -6.15 -10.14 -2.36
N TYR A 11 -4.87 -10.07 -1.99
CA TYR A 11 -4.36 -9.03 -1.10
C TYR A 11 -4.67 -7.64 -1.65
N TYR A 12 -4.24 -7.32 -2.88
CA TYR A 12 -4.47 -6.01 -3.48
C TYR A 12 -5.96 -5.70 -3.67
N ASN A 13 -6.78 -6.69 -4.04
CA ASN A 13 -8.23 -6.49 -4.18
C ASN A 13 -8.89 -6.10 -2.84
N LEU A 14 -8.55 -6.80 -1.77
CA LEU A 14 -9.11 -6.57 -0.43
C LEU A 14 -8.57 -5.27 0.18
N ASP A 15 -7.29 -4.96 -0.02
CA ASP A 15 -6.65 -3.76 0.52
C ASP A 15 -7.24 -2.48 -0.08
N ILE A 16 -7.38 -2.42 -1.41
CA ILE A 16 -7.98 -1.26 -2.11
C ILE A 16 -9.42 -1.02 -1.65
N ARG A 17 -10.15 -2.09 -1.29
CA ARG A 17 -11.55 -2.04 -0.83
C ARG A 17 -11.67 -1.97 0.68
N TYR A 18 -10.59 -1.78 1.43
CA TYR A 18 -10.62 -1.77 2.90
C TYR A 18 -11.73 -0.87 3.46
N SER A 19 -11.87 0.35 2.92
CA SER A 19 -12.89 1.31 3.38
C SER A 19 -14.33 0.83 3.13
N GLU A 20 -14.58 0.15 2.01
CA GLU A 20 -15.87 -0.46 1.68
C GLU A 20 -16.17 -1.61 2.65
N LEU A 21 -15.23 -2.56 2.76
CA LEU A 21 -15.35 -3.73 3.63
C LEU A 21 -15.50 -3.33 5.11
N ARG A 22 -14.82 -2.27 5.53
CA ARG A 22 -14.94 -1.72 6.88
C ARG A 22 -16.34 -1.18 7.17
N LYS A 23 -17.03 -0.60 6.17
CA LYS A 23 -18.42 -0.14 6.32
C LYS A 23 -19.39 -1.30 6.41
N LEU A 24 -19.16 -2.39 5.67
CA LEU A 24 -19.97 -3.61 5.81
C LEU A 24 -19.88 -4.21 7.22
N SER A 25 -18.76 -3.97 7.89
CA SER A 25 -18.52 -4.39 9.26
C SER A 25 -19.15 -3.48 10.32
N THR A 26 -19.73 -2.31 9.99
CA THR A 26 -20.33 -1.43 11.01
C THR A 26 -21.74 -1.88 11.35
N GLY A 27 -21.89 -2.65 12.43
CA GLY A 27 -23.19 -2.93 13.04
C GLY A 27 -23.72 -1.74 13.84
N ASP A 28 -25.03 -1.70 14.03
CA ASP A 28 -25.70 -0.69 14.86
C ASP A 28 -25.18 -0.77 16.31
N GLY A 29 -24.71 0.34 16.88
CA GLY A 29 -24.27 0.41 18.29
C GLY A 29 -22.79 0.08 18.59
N GLY A 30 -21.88 0.16 17.63
CA GLY A 30 -20.42 0.19 17.91
C GLY A 30 -19.75 -1.18 18.15
N ARG A 31 -20.49 -2.29 18.05
CA ARG A 31 -19.96 -3.67 18.06
C ARG A 31 -19.77 -4.23 16.64
N GLY A 32 -19.32 -3.37 15.73
CA GLY A 32 -19.08 -3.76 14.35
C GLY A 32 -17.88 -4.68 14.20
N GLY A 33 -18.07 -5.87 13.65
CA GLY A 33 -17.01 -6.83 13.34
C GLY A 33 -17.34 -7.64 12.08
N LEU A 34 -16.31 -8.01 11.32
CA LEU A 34 -16.48 -8.90 10.18
C LEU A 34 -16.79 -10.30 10.70
N ASN A 35 -17.94 -10.83 10.32
CA ASN A 35 -18.31 -12.22 10.58
C ASN A 35 -18.18 -13.05 9.29
N LEU A 36 -18.20 -14.38 9.42
CA LEU A 36 -18.04 -15.29 8.29
C LEU A 36 -19.13 -15.13 7.23
N THR A 37 -20.34 -14.73 7.61
CA THR A 37 -21.44 -14.47 6.66
C THR A 37 -21.12 -13.27 5.77
N LEU A 38 -20.64 -12.18 6.36
CA LEU A 38 -20.22 -10.99 5.62
C LEU A 38 -19.04 -11.30 4.69
N ILE A 39 -18.03 -12.03 5.19
CA ILE A 39 -16.86 -12.40 4.39
C ILE A 39 -17.26 -13.25 3.18
N ARG A 40 -18.16 -14.22 3.35
CA ARG A 40 -18.66 -15.07 2.26
C ARG A 40 -19.47 -14.30 1.20
N ALA A 41 -20.06 -13.18 1.58
CA ALA A 41 -20.84 -12.33 0.68
C ALA A 41 -19.98 -11.31 -0.09
N VAL A 42 -18.68 -11.21 0.21
CA VAL A 42 -17.78 -10.32 -0.54
C VAL A 42 -17.55 -10.91 -1.93
N GLU A 43 -18.13 -10.27 -2.94
CA GLU A 43 -17.84 -10.57 -4.33
C GLU A 43 -16.47 -10.00 -4.72
N ILE A 44 -15.65 -10.84 -5.35
CA ILE A 44 -14.31 -10.48 -5.80
C ILE A 44 -14.29 -10.66 -7.32
N PRO A 45 -14.03 -9.59 -8.11
CA PRO A 45 -13.67 -9.74 -9.51
C PRO A 45 -12.49 -10.70 -9.60
N PHE A 46 -12.66 -11.81 -10.30
CA PHE A 46 -11.68 -12.89 -10.29
C PHE A 46 -11.28 -13.25 -11.72
N PRO A 47 -10.13 -12.73 -12.20
CA PRO A 47 -9.62 -13.03 -13.53
C PRO A 47 -9.45 -14.53 -13.74
N PRO A 48 -9.91 -15.09 -14.86
CA PRO A 48 -9.98 -16.54 -15.06
C PRO A 48 -8.61 -17.20 -15.25
N THR A 49 -7.57 -16.42 -15.56
CA THR A 49 -6.22 -16.96 -15.81
C THR A 49 -5.22 -16.50 -14.74
N ILE A 50 -4.30 -17.40 -14.38
CA ILE A 50 -3.19 -17.08 -13.49
C ILE A 50 -2.31 -15.99 -14.07
N ASP A 51 -2.10 -16.01 -15.39
CA ASP A 51 -1.22 -15.04 -16.06
C ASP A 51 -1.81 -13.61 -16.02
N GLU A 52 -3.12 -13.45 -16.15
CA GLU A 52 -3.78 -12.16 -15.96
C GLU A 52 -3.65 -11.67 -14.51
N GLN A 53 -3.87 -12.55 -13.53
CA GLN A 53 -3.68 -12.21 -12.12
C GLN A 53 -2.23 -11.77 -11.84
N ARG A 54 -1.24 -12.48 -12.39
CA ARG A 54 0.19 -12.13 -12.26
C ARG A 54 0.52 -10.78 -12.91
N GLN A 55 -0.02 -10.50 -14.08
CA GLN A 55 0.19 -9.22 -14.76
C GLN A 55 -0.38 -8.05 -13.95
N ILE A 56 -1.58 -8.20 -13.40
CA ILE A 56 -2.19 -7.19 -12.53
C ILE A 56 -1.34 -6.97 -11.28
N VAL A 57 -0.94 -8.05 -10.61
CA VAL A 57 -0.07 -8.00 -9.43
C VAL A 57 1.29 -7.38 -9.73
N HIS A 58 1.85 -7.65 -10.92
CA HIS A 58 3.12 -7.07 -11.34
C HIS A 58 3.04 -5.55 -11.44
N ILE A 59 1.98 -5.03 -12.04
CA ILE A 59 1.73 -3.58 -12.14
C ILE A 59 1.64 -2.95 -10.76
N PHE A 60 0.85 -3.54 -9.84
CA PHE A 60 0.73 -3.01 -8.47
C PHE A 60 2.07 -3.02 -7.72
N ASN A 61 2.82 -4.11 -7.80
CA ASN A 61 4.14 -4.21 -7.19
C ASN A 61 5.12 -3.15 -7.72
N ASP A 62 5.09 -2.87 -9.02
CA ASP A 62 5.99 -1.88 -9.61
C ASP A 62 5.62 -0.45 -9.18
N MET A 63 4.32 -0.17 -9.02
CA MET A 63 3.86 1.09 -8.41
C MET A 63 4.34 1.24 -6.97
N ASP A 64 4.21 0.18 -6.15
CA ASP A 64 4.67 0.20 -4.75
C ASP A 64 6.19 0.41 -4.65
N LYS A 65 6.97 -0.25 -5.50
CA LYS A 65 8.43 -0.06 -5.56
C LYS A 65 8.80 1.39 -5.90
N GLU A 66 8.12 2.00 -6.87
CA GLU A 66 8.39 3.39 -7.24
C GLU A 66 8.00 4.35 -6.10
N ILE A 67 6.90 4.09 -5.41
CA ILE A 67 6.50 4.86 -4.21
C ILE A 67 7.57 4.78 -3.13
N GLU A 68 8.06 3.59 -2.81
CA GLU A 68 9.09 3.40 -1.77
C GLU A 68 10.43 4.05 -2.15
N LYS A 69 10.81 3.96 -3.42
CA LYS A 69 11.98 4.67 -3.96
C LYS A 69 11.83 6.19 -3.82
N LEU A 70 10.67 6.76 -4.16
CA LEU A 70 10.41 8.19 -4.03
C LEU A 70 10.40 8.64 -2.56
N LYS A 71 9.80 7.85 -1.65
CA LYS A 71 9.86 8.10 -0.20
C LYS A 71 11.31 8.10 0.30
N THR A 72 12.11 7.14 -0.12
CA THR A 72 13.53 7.04 0.23
C THR A 72 14.31 8.27 -0.24
N GLN A 73 14.11 8.69 -1.49
CA GLN A 73 14.73 9.88 -2.04
C GLN A 73 14.32 11.15 -1.28
N ARG A 74 13.02 11.29 -0.98
CA ARG A 74 12.49 12.41 -0.20
C ARG A 74 13.16 12.50 1.18
N THR A 75 13.26 11.38 1.90
CA THR A 75 13.92 11.33 3.21
C THR A 75 15.39 11.73 3.09
N LYS A 76 16.11 11.23 2.08
CA LYS A 76 17.50 11.61 1.82
C LYS A 76 17.65 13.12 1.59
N TYR A 77 16.80 13.72 0.77
CA TYR A 77 16.85 15.16 0.52
C TYR A 77 16.49 16.00 1.75
N GLN A 78 15.56 15.53 2.59
CA GLN A 78 15.25 16.19 3.86
C GLN A 78 16.44 16.17 4.81
N GLN A 79 17.12 15.04 4.94
CA GLN A 79 18.33 14.92 5.76
C GLN A 79 19.46 15.82 5.24
N LEU A 80 19.69 15.82 3.92
CA LEU A 80 20.69 16.69 3.31
C LEU A 80 20.38 18.17 3.57
N LYS A 81 19.13 18.60 3.38
CA LYS A 81 18.70 19.97 3.67
C LYS A 81 18.98 20.34 5.13
N THR A 82 18.62 19.46 6.07
CA THR A 82 18.87 19.69 7.50
C THR A 82 20.36 19.79 7.82
N GLY A 83 21.19 18.89 7.29
CA GLY A 83 22.64 18.93 7.46
C GLY A 83 23.25 20.22 6.88
N MET A 84 22.84 20.61 5.67
CA MET A 84 23.29 21.85 5.03
C MET A 84 22.90 23.09 5.85
N MET A 85 21.66 23.15 6.35
CA MET A 85 21.24 24.24 7.24
C MET A 85 22.11 24.29 8.49
N GLN A 86 22.45 23.15 9.09
CA GLN A 86 23.35 23.10 10.24
C GLN A 86 24.74 23.63 9.89
N GLU A 87 25.34 23.21 8.78
CA GLU A 87 26.67 23.69 8.36
C GLU A 87 26.70 25.19 8.05
N LEU A 88 25.66 25.70 7.37
CA LEU A 88 25.58 27.10 6.96
C LEU A 88 25.23 28.04 8.12
N LEU A 89 24.22 27.69 8.94
CA LEU A 89 23.76 28.54 10.04
C LEU A 89 24.71 28.54 11.24
N THR A 90 25.51 27.48 11.41
CA THR A 90 26.57 27.46 12.45
C THR A 90 27.90 28.03 11.96
N GLY A 91 27.98 28.47 10.69
CA GLY A 91 29.18 29.04 10.11
C GLY A 91 30.33 28.05 9.90
N LYS A 92 30.09 26.73 10.04
CA LYS A 92 31.06 25.67 9.77
C LYS A 92 31.48 25.63 8.31
N LYS A 93 30.58 26.04 7.41
CA LYS A 93 30.84 26.17 5.97
C LYS A 93 30.31 27.52 5.51
N ARG A 94 31.16 28.30 4.82
CA ARG A 94 30.78 29.60 4.24
C ARG A 94 30.66 29.47 2.73
N LEU A 95 29.62 30.08 2.17
CA LEU A 95 29.50 30.27 0.73
C LEU A 95 30.44 31.43 0.36
N VAL A 96 31.38 31.17 -0.56
CA VAL A 96 32.23 32.18 -1.21
C VAL A 96 31.63 32.55 -2.54
#